data_AF-A0A9P3MUZ8-F1
#
_entry.id   AF-A0A9P3MUZ8-F1
#
_cell.length_a   1.000
_cell.length_b   1.000
_cell.length_c   1.000
_cell.angle_alpha   90.00
_cell.angle_beta   90.00
_cell.angle_gamma   90.00
#
_symmetry.space_group_name_H-M   'P 1'
#
loop_
_entity.id
_entity.type
_entity.pdbx_description
1 polymer ?
#
loop_
_entity_poly.entity_id
_entity_poly.type
_entity_poly.pdbx_seq_one_letter_code
_entity_poly.pdbx_strand_id
1 'polypeptide(L)'
;MSHSPEFPCDVDGNLKERYIFFAFPHVSIGESGEVGSLLRRGRGKPSSACGALIAINNDINGGAAPSMDSDDPEYTLLRKKIMTKVSKSPGADLSLVQVTKAALAAINEDLEKLISLTVDPATADYAVITGVQIHSGDQIPGQPFRIERTCDYIAPDQMYAVVRGQKYALQVQTPKSQGVAAMV
;
A
#
# COMPACT_ATOMS: atom_id res chain seq x y z
N MET A 1 -0.37 18.62 -12.46
CA MET A 1 -0.31 18.96 -11.02
C MET A 1 0.09 20.43 -10.88
N SER A 2 -0.84 21.37 -11.15
CA SER A 2 -0.57 22.78 -11.50
C SER A 2 -0.11 23.73 -10.37
N HIS A 3 0.30 23.20 -9.21
CA HIS A 3 0.59 24.01 -8.03
C HIS A 3 1.93 23.67 -7.36
N SER A 4 2.79 22.88 -8.04
CA SER A 4 4.13 22.62 -7.50
C SER A 4 4.96 23.90 -7.59
N PRO A 5 5.64 24.32 -6.51
CA PRO A 5 6.59 25.40 -6.60
C PRO A 5 7.72 25.04 -7.56
N GLU A 6 8.11 26.00 -8.39
CA GLU A 6 9.23 25.89 -9.30
C GLU A 6 10.55 26.24 -8.58
N PHE A 7 11.55 25.37 -8.69
CA PHE A 7 12.87 25.59 -8.09
C PHE A 7 13.96 25.66 -9.17
N PRO A 8 14.96 26.55 -9.03
CA PRO A 8 16.15 26.53 -9.87
C PRO A 8 16.87 25.19 -9.71
N CYS A 9 17.08 24.48 -10.82
CA CYS A 9 17.60 23.12 -10.79
C CYS A 9 18.99 22.95 -11.41
N ASP A 10 19.52 23.96 -12.09
CA ASP A 10 20.85 23.98 -12.69
C ASP A 10 21.49 25.38 -12.67
N VAL A 11 22.73 25.47 -13.16
CA VAL A 11 23.52 26.71 -13.21
C VAL A 11 22.97 27.74 -14.21
N ASP A 12 22.13 27.29 -15.14
CA ASP A 12 21.50 28.13 -16.15
C ASP A 12 20.16 28.72 -15.66
N GLY A 13 19.72 28.33 -14.45
CA GLY A 13 18.52 28.84 -13.80
C GLY A 13 17.23 28.20 -14.29
N ASN A 14 17.29 27.05 -14.97
CA ASN A 14 16.10 26.35 -15.42
C ASN A 14 15.27 25.93 -14.21
N LEU A 15 13.97 26.18 -14.30
CA LEU A 15 13.02 25.89 -13.24
C LEU A 15 12.44 24.48 -13.43
N LYS A 16 12.34 23.73 -12.33
CA LYS A 16 11.67 22.44 -12.29
C LYS A 16 10.69 22.33 -11.16
N GLU A 17 9.58 21.66 -11.44
CA GLU A 17 8.63 21.21 -10.45
C GLU A 17 9.15 19.94 -9.73
N ARG A 18 8.66 19.69 -8.52
CA ARG A 18 8.97 18.48 -7.75
C ARG A 18 7.72 17.80 -7.24
N TYR A 19 7.70 16.47 -7.36
CA TYR A 19 6.57 15.65 -6.96
C TYR A 19 7.00 14.47 -6.09
N ILE A 20 6.12 14.05 -5.19
CA ILE A 20 6.26 12.79 -4.47
C ILE A 20 4.93 12.05 -4.46
N PHE A 21 4.96 10.80 -4.89
CA PHE A 21 3.79 9.94 -4.97
C PHE A 21 3.87 8.87 -3.89
N PHE A 22 2.79 8.77 -3.12
CA PHE A 22 2.60 7.78 -2.08
C PHE A 22 1.36 6.95 -2.43
N ALA A 23 1.52 5.63 -2.52
CA ALA A 23 0.39 4.76 -2.80
C ALA A 23 0.52 3.43 -2.06
N PHE A 24 -0.46 3.14 -1.21
CA PHE A 24 -0.45 1.98 -0.32
C PHE A 24 -1.86 1.39 -0.24
N PRO A 25 -2.10 0.10 -0.60
CA PRO A 25 -3.18 -0.61 0.04
C PRO A 25 -2.84 -0.79 1.52
N HIS A 26 -3.84 -1.16 2.30
CA HIS A 26 -3.66 -1.35 3.73
C HIS A 26 -4.32 -2.63 4.22
N VAL A 27 -3.73 -3.18 5.28
CA VAL A 27 -4.24 -4.35 6.00
C VAL A 27 -4.07 -4.10 7.49
N SER A 28 -4.73 -4.90 8.29
CA SER A 28 -4.54 -4.90 9.73
C SER A 28 -4.02 -6.22 10.23
N ILE A 29 -3.29 -6.14 11.34
CA ILE A 29 -2.93 -7.29 12.15
C ILE A 29 -3.41 -6.97 13.55
N GLY A 30 -4.42 -7.71 13.99
CA GLY A 30 -4.93 -7.61 15.34
C GLY A 30 -3.93 -8.19 16.34
N GLU A 31 -4.23 -8.00 17.62
CA GLU A 31 -3.27 -8.31 18.69
C GLU A 31 -3.03 -9.79 18.88
N SER A 32 -3.97 -10.64 18.45
CA SER A 32 -3.78 -12.10 18.45
C SER A 32 -3.09 -12.58 17.16
N GLY A 33 -2.64 -11.66 16.31
CA GLY A 33 -2.02 -11.95 15.02
C GLY A 33 -3.03 -12.17 13.88
N GLU A 34 -4.32 -11.96 14.12
CA GLU A 34 -5.36 -12.13 13.11
C GLU A 34 -5.25 -11.05 12.02
N VAL A 35 -5.24 -11.47 10.75
CA VAL A 35 -5.09 -10.55 9.62
C VAL A 35 -6.46 -10.07 9.17
N GLY A 36 -6.62 -8.75 9.01
CA GLY A 36 -7.83 -8.13 8.49
C GLY A 36 -8.83 -7.67 9.55
N SER A 37 -8.59 -7.97 10.82
CA SER A 37 -9.45 -7.56 11.94
C SER A 37 -8.62 -6.91 13.04
N LEU A 38 -9.10 -5.79 13.58
CA LEU A 38 -8.53 -5.16 14.76
C LEU A 38 -9.61 -4.52 15.63
N LEU A 39 -9.33 -4.37 16.92
CA LEU A 39 -10.12 -3.52 17.81
C LEU A 39 -9.73 -2.06 17.59
N ARG A 40 -10.75 -1.22 17.40
CA ARG A 40 -10.60 0.23 17.24
C ARG A 40 -11.10 0.93 18.49
N ARG A 41 -10.43 2.01 18.89
CA ARG A 41 -10.87 2.86 19.99
C ARG A 41 -12.34 3.27 19.84
N GLY A 42 -13.08 3.11 20.93
CA GLY A 42 -14.50 3.46 20.99
C GLY A 42 -15.44 2.43 20.34
N ARG A 43 -14.93 1.29 19.86
CA ARG A 43 -15.75 0.17 19.39
C ARG A 43 -15.64 -1.03 20.31
N GLY A 44 -16.79 -1.51 20.80
CA GLY A 44 -16.85 -2.71 21.64
C GLY A 44 -16.63 -4.04 20.90
N LYS A 45 -16.41 -4.00 19.57
CA LYS A 45 -16.19 -5.19 18.74
C LYS A 45 -15.09 -4.93 17.71
N PRO A 46 -14.32 -5.97 17.33
CA PRO A 46 -13.36 -5.87 16.23
C PRO A 46 -14.03 -5.42 14.93
N SER A 47 -13.25 -4.79 14.07
CA SER A 47 -13.71 -4.33 12.76
C SER A 47 -12.65 -4.55 11.68
N SER A 48 -13.10 -4.57 10.43
CA SER A 48 -12.28 -4.92 9.28
C SER A 48 -11.28 -3.82 8.88
N ALA A 49 -10.12 -4.22 8.37
CA ALA A 49 -9.22 -3.37 7.58
C ALA A 49 -8.31 -4.20 6.65
N CYS A 50 -8.36 -4.05 5.33
CA CYS A 50 -9.28 -3.20 4.53
C CYS A 50 -10.62 -3.92 4.25
N GLY A 51 -11.75 -3.24 4.50
CA GLY A 51 -13.08 -3.82 4.27
C GLY A 51 -13.32 -4.25 2.81
N ALA A 52 -12.90 -3.43 1.84
CA ALA A 52 -13.02 -3.75 0.43
C ALA A 52 -12.18 -4.98 0.03
N LEU A 53 -10.94 -5.08 0.52
CA LEU A 53 -10.08 -6.24 0.23
C LEU A 53 -10.59 -7.53 0.88
N ILE A 54 -11.24 -7.43 2.04
CA ILE A 54 -11.91 -8.57 2.69
C ILE A 54 -13.11 -9.02 1.87
N ALA A 55 -13.95 -8.10 1.40
CA ALA A 55 -15.08 -8.43 0.53
C ALA A 55 -14.60 -9.08 -0.78
N ILE A 56 -13.56 -8.52 -1.42
CA ILE A 56 -12.95 -9.10 -2.62
C ILE A 56 -12.36 -10.48 -2.35
N ASN A 57 -11.71 -10.68 -1.21
CA ASN A 57 -11.18 -11.99 -0.82
C ASN A 57 -12.30 -13.03 -0.66
N ASN A 58 -13.40 -12.66 0.01
CA ASN A 58 -14.56 -13.52 0.17
C ASN A 58 -15.22 -13.86 -1.17
N ASP A 59 -15.36 -12.86 -2.04
CA ASP A 59 -15.91 -13.01 -3.39
C ASP A 59 -15.09 -13.99 -4.24
N ILE A 60 -13.75 -13.82 -4.26
CA ILE A 60 -12.86 -14.69 -5.02
C ILE A 60 -12.89 -16.11 -4.46
N ASN A 61 -12.86 -16.25 -3.13
CA ASN A 61 -12.87 -17.57 -2.51
C ASN A 61 -14.22 -18.28 -2.65
N GLY A 62 -15.33 -17.53 -2.64
CA GLY A 62 -16.68 -18.01 -2.91
C GLY A 62 -16.97 -18.28 -4.39
N GLY A 63 -16.04 -18.00 -5.31
CA GLY A 63 -16.21 -18.24 -6.75
C GLY A 63 -17.15 -17.26 -7.45
N ALA A 64 -17.37 -16.08 -6.87
CA ALA A 64 -18.23 -15.06 -7.47
C ALA A 64 -17.63 -14.53 -8.78
N ALA A 65 -18.39 -14.60 -9.87
CA ALA A 65 -17.99 -14.01 -11.14
C ALA A 65 -17.88 -12.47 -11.02
N PRO A 66 -17.00 -11.81 -11.79
CA PRO A 66 -17.01 -10.36 -11.89
C PRO A 66 -18.33 -9.83 -12.44
N SER A 67 -19.06 -9.09 -11.63
CA SER A 67 -20.19 -8.26 -12.04
C SER A 67 -19.80 -6.79 -11.99
N MET A 68 -20.39 -5.99 -12.88
CA MET A 68 -20.31 -4.53 -12.80
C MET A 68 -21.47 -4.06 -11.92
N ASP A 69 -21.15 -3.41 -10.81
CA ASP A 69 -22.14 -2.68 -10.00
C ASP A 69 -22.02 -1.18 -10.32
N SER A 70 -23.09 -0.57 -10.83
CA SER A 70 -23.12 0.86 -11.15
C SER A 70 -23.18 1.74 -9.91
N ASP A 71 -23.69 1.20 -8.80
CA ASP A 71 -23.89 1.94 -7.56
C ASP A 71 -22.62 1.92 -6.70
N ASP A 72 -21.69 0.98 -6.98
CA ASP A 72 -20.35 0.92 -6.39
C ASP A 72 -19.24 0.76 -7.48
N PRO A 73 -18.96 1.83 -8.24
CA PRO A 73 -17.98 1.79 -9.33
C PRO A 73 -16.54 1.64 -8.83
N GLU A 74 -16.23 2.13 -7.63
CA GLU A 74 -14.89 2.07 -7.04
C GLU A 74 -14.54 0.62 -6.64
N TYR A 75 -15.44 -0.05 -5.92
CA TYR A 75 -15.28 -1.45 -5.57
C TYR A 75 -15.20 -2.33 -6.81
N THR A 76 -16.10 -2.09 -7.78
CA THR A 76 -16.15 -2.83 -9.04
C THR A 76 -14.83 -2.76 -9.79
N LEU A 77 -14.27 -1.55 -9.94
CA LEU A 77 -13.00 -1.34 -10.62
C LEU A 77 -11.84 -2.00 -9.87
N LEU A 78 -11.79 -1.82 -8.55
CA LEU A 78 -10.76 -2.41 -7.69
C LEU A 78 -10.78 -3.95 -7.78
N ARG A 79 -11.97 -4.56 -7.63
CA ARG A 79 -12.17 -6.01 -7.73
C ARG A 79 -11.71 -6.53 -9.08
N LYS A 80 -12.11 -5.89 -10.18
CA LYS A 80 -11.69 -6.28 -11.53
C LYS A 80 -10.17 -6.27 -11.67
N LYS A 81 -9.50 -5.22 -11.18
CA LYS A 81 -8.02 -5.12 -11.23
C LYS A 81 -7.34 -6.17 -10.36
N ILE A 82 -7.85 -6.44 -9.16
CA ILE A 82 -7.26 -7.46 -8.28
C ILE A 82 -7.41 -8.86 -8.90
N MET A 83 -8.56 -9.15 -9.52
CA MET A 83 -8.79 -10.45 -10.16
C MET A 83 -7.84 -10.76 -11.31
N THR A 84 -7.30 -9.74 -12.01
CA THR A 84 -6.27 -9.97 -13.03
C THR A 84 -4.86 -10.16 -12.45
N LYS A 85 -4.67 -9.92 -11.14
CA LYS A 85 -3.39 -9.99 -10.43
C LYS A 85 -3.26 -11.18 -9.49
N VAL A 86 -4.35 -11.87 -9.18
CA VAL A 86 -4.34 -13.08 -8.34
C VAL A 86 -4.34 -14.35 -9.18
N SER A 87 -3.68 -15.38 -8.67
CA SER A 87 -3.72 -16.74 -9.21
C SER A 87 -4.16 -17.68 -8.09
N LYS A 88 -5.33 -18.32 -8.25
CA LYS A 88 -5.85 -19.30 -7.29
C LYS A 88 -5.46 -20.71 -7.74
N SER A 89 -4.75 -21.45 -6.91
CA SER A 89 -4.51 -22.88 -7.15
C SER A 89 -5.81 -23.67 -6.98
N PRO A 90 -6.05 -24.72 -7.79
CA PRO A 90 -7.23 -25.55 -7.63
C PRO A 90 -7.36 -26.09 -6.19
N GLY A 91 -8.50 -25.84 -5.55
CA GLY A 91 -8.80 -26.32 -4.19
C GLY A 91 -8.14 -25.55 -3.04
N ALA A 92 -7.43 -24.44 -3.29
CA ALA A 92 -6.80 -23.63 -2.23
C ALA A 92 -7.36 -22.21 -2.22
N ASP A 93 -7.75 -21.70 -1.04
CA ASP A 93 -8.21 -20.33 -0.88
C ASP A 93 -7.06 -19.33 -0.85
N LEU A 94 -7.34 -18.12 -1.34
CA LEU A 94 -6.42 -16.99 -1.21
C LEU A 94 -6.48 -16.44 0.22
N SER A 95 -5.30 -16.17 0.76
CA SER A 95 -5.16 -15.39 1.99
C SER A 95 -5.40 -13.91 1.72
N LEU A 96 -5.86 -13.18 2.73
CA LEU A 96 -5.99 -11.72 2.66
C LEU A 96 -4.65 -11.02 2.36
N VAL A 97 -3.53 -11.60 2.79
CA VAL A 97 -2.19 -11.10 2.46
C VAL A 97 -1.91 -11.20 0.95
N GLN A 98 -2.28 -12.31 0.30
CA GLN A 98 -2.14 -12.45 -1.15
C GLN A 98 -3.02 -11.45 -1.90
N VAL A 99 -4.26 -11.26 -1.48
CA VAL A 99 -5.17 -10.25 -2.06
C VAL A 99 -4.62 -8.83 -1.87
N THR A 100 -4.05 -8.53 -0.70
CA THR A 100 -3.43 -7.22 -0.42
C THR A 100 -2.21 -6.98 -1.31
N LYS A 101 -1.37 -7.98 -1.55
CA LYS A 101 -0.24 -7.89 -2.49
C LYS A 101 -0.70 -7.73 -3.95
N ALA A 102 -1.79 -8.38 -4.33
CA ALA A 102 -2.39 -8.20 -5.65
C ALA A 102 -2.96 -6.77 -5.82
N ALA A 103 -3.55 -6.21 -4.76
CA ALA A 103 -3.98 -4.80 -4.73
C ALA A 103 -2.79 -3.85 -4.91
N LEU A 104 -1.67 -4.11 -4.23
CA LEU A 104 -0.44 -3.34 -4.39
C LEU A 104 0.08 -3.39 -5.83
N ALA A 105 0.11 -4.58 -6.44
CA ALA A 105 0.52 -4.74 -7.83
C ALA A 105 -0.38 -3.96 -8.81
N ALA A 106 -1.69 -3.93 -8.56
CA ALA A 106 -2.64 -3.13 -9.35
C ALA A 106 -2.40 -1.62 -9.16
N ILE A 107 -2.19 -1.17 -7.91
CA ILE A 107 -1.90 0.22 -7.57
C ILE A 107 -0.60 0.68 -8.23
N ASN A 108 0.46 -0.12 -8.20
CA ASN A 108 1.73 0.20 -8.84
C ASN A 108 1.57 0.38 -10.36
N GLU A 109 0.84 -0.52 -11.04
CA GLU A 109 0.58 -0.39 -12.47
C GLU A 109 -0.20 0.89 -12.81
N ASP A 110 -1.24 1.20 -12.04
CA ASP A 110 -2.05 2.38 -12.24
C ASP A 110 -1.26 3.67 -11.98
N LEU A 111 -0.48 3.69 -10.91
CA LEU A 111 0.33 4.85 -10.54
C LEU A 111 1.38 5.13 -11.62
N GLU A 112 2.14 4.12 -12.06
CA GLU A 112 3.13 4.27 -13.12
C GLU A 112 2.50 4.75 -14.42
N LYS A 113 1.32 4.21 -14.78
CA LYS A 113 0.57 4.66 -15.96
C LYS A 113 0.17 6.13 -15.82
N LEU A 114 -0.39 6.54 -14.69
CA LEU A 114 -0.81 7.92 -14.46
C LEU A 114 0.38 8.89 -14.46
N ILE A 115 1.50 8.52 -13.85
CA ILE A 115 2.74 9.31 -13.88
C ILE A 115 3.21 9.49 -15.33
N SER A 116 3.25 8.41 -16.13
CA SER A 116 3.67 8.49 -17.53
C SER A 116 2.79 9.39 -18.40
N LEU A 117 1.52 9.57 -18.03
CA LEU A 117 0.57 10.42 -18.74
C LEU A 117 0.56 11.88 -18.27
N THR A 118 1.15 12.17 -17.10
CA THR A 118 0.96 13.48 -16.43
C THR A 118 2.25 14.18 -16.02
N VAL A 119 3.39 13.50 -16.03
CA VAL A 119 4.68 14.04 -15.62
C VAL A 119 5.67 13.95 -16.77
N ASP A 120 6.23 15.09 -17.16
CA ASP A 120 7.37 15.16 -18.09
C ASP A 120 8.68 15.24 -17.29
N PRO A 121 9.56 14.22 -17.34
CA PRO A 121 10.84 14.23 -16.62
C PRO A 121 11.82 15.33 -17.08
N ALA A 122 11.59 15.96 -18.23
CA ALA A 122 12.36 17.11 -18.69
C ALA A 122 12.06 18.35 -17.82
N THR A 123 10.81 18.53 -17.39
CA THR A 123 10.33 19.72 -16.66
C THR A 123 10.06 19.48 -15.18
N ALA A 124 10.05 18.21 -14.75
CA ALA A 124 9.84 17.86 -13.35
C ALA A 124 10.75 16.72 -12.87
N ASP A 125 11.11 16.76 -11.60
CA ASP A 125 11.68 15.63 -10.88
C ASP A 125 10.61 15.02 -9.97
N TYR A 126 10.62 13.71 -9.76
CA TYR A 126 9.63 13.07 -8.90
C TYR A 126 10.16 11.88 -8.13
N ALA A 127 9.51 11.54 -7.03
CA ALA A 127 9.77 10.31 -6.28
C ALA A 127 8.49 9.47 -6.13
N VAL A 128 8.66 8.17 -6.06
CA VAL A 128 7.57 7.20 -5.82
C VAL A 128 7.95 6.36 -4.61
N ILE A 129 7.00 6.22 -3.69
CA ILE A 129 7.10 5.35 -2.51
C ILE A 129 5.78 4.57 -2.39
N THR A 130 5.85 3.26 -2.60
CA THR A 130 4.73 2.34 -2.44
C THR A 130 5.07 1.22 -1.46
N GLY A 131 4.05 0.48 -1.04
CA GLY A 131 4.18 -0.59 -0.06
C GLY A 131 2.82 -0.98 0.50
N VAL A 132 2.79 -1.71 1.61
CA VAL A 132 1.55 -2.02 2.35
C VAL A 132 1.56 -1.27 3.67
N GLN A 133 0.53 -0.46 3.93
CA GLN A 133 0.29 0.08 5.28
C GLN A 133 -0.32 -1.01 6.16
N ILE A 134 0.24 -1.21 7.35
CA ILE A 134 -0.18 -2.24 8.29
C ILE A 134 -0.64 -1.55 9.58
N HIS A 135 -1.92 -1.64 9.87
CA HIS A 135 -2.45 -1.15 11.13
C HIS A 135 -2.22 -2.16 12.24
N SER A 136 -1.59 -1.72 13.33
CA SER A 136 -1.62 -2.43 14.60
C SER A 136 -2.88 -2.01 15.36
N GLY A 137 -3.60 -2.96 15.97
CA GLY A 137 -4.72 -2.62 16.85
C GLY A 137 -4.36 -1.60 17.94
N ASP A 138 -5.35 -0.83 18.39
CA ASP A 138 -5.16 0.21 19.42
C ASP A 138 -5.73 -0.18 20.79
N GLN A 139 -6.27 -1.40 20.93
CA GLN A 139 -6.93 -1.87 22.14
C GLN A 139 -6.77 -3.37 22.39
N ILE A 140 -6.29 -3.70 23.59
CA ILE A 140 -6.33 -5.06 24.16
C ILE A 140 -7.60 -5.22 25.00
N PRO A 141 -8.41 -6.27 24.78
CA PRO A 141 -9.55 -6.56 25.63
C PRO A 141 -9.17 -6.57 27.11
N GLY A 142 -9.85 -5.76 27.91
CA GLY A 142 -9.63 -5.69 29.36
C GLY A 142 -8.40 -4.89 29.79
N GLN A 143 -7.67 -4.23 28.89
CA GLN A 143 -6.53 -3.37 29.24
C GLN A 143 -6.84 -1.89 28.98
N PRO A 144 -6.24 -0.96 29.76
CA PRO A 144 -6.35 0.46 29.47
C PRO A 144 -5.63 0.81 28.16
N PHE A 145 -6.21 1.78 27.45
CA PHE A 145 -5.61 2.38 26.27
C PHE A 145 -4.22 2.96 26.59
N ARG A 146 -3.26 2.74 25.69
CA ARG A 146 -1.88 3.22 25.81
C ARG A 146 -1.39 3.67 24.44
N ILE A 147 -1.04 4.95 24.32
CA ILE A 147 -0.59 5.56 23.06
C ILE A 147 0.72 4.94 22.56
N GLU A 148 1.57 4.47 23.48
CA GLU A 148 2.82 3.79 23.14
C GLU A 148 2.62 2.41 22.50
N ARG A 149 1.39 1.88 22.45
CA ARG A 149 1.06 0.57 21.84
C ARG A 149 0.50 0.68 20.43
N THR A 150 0.11 1.87 19.99
CA THR A 150 -0.34 2.11 18.61
C THR A 150 0.87 2.42 17.74
N CYS A 151 1.33 1.44 16.97
CA CYS A 151 2.38 1.67 15.99
C CYS A 151 1.93 1.09 14.64
N ASP A 152 1.48 1.96 13.75
CA ASP A 152 1.25 1.56 12.37
C ASP A 152 2.60 1.34 11.67
N TYR A 153 2.66 0.31 10.84
CA TYR A 153 3.85 -0.06 10.09
C TYR A 153 3.63 0.18 8.60
N ILE A 154 4.73 0.27 7.86
CA ILE A 154 4.73 0.21 6.40
C ILE A 154 5.69 -0.91 6.01
N ALA A 155 5.24 -1.82 5.16
CA ALA A 155 6.09 -2.76 4.44
C ALA A 155 6.38 -2.18 3.06
N PRO A 156 7.56 -1.56 2.82
CA PRO A 156 7.86 -0.90 1.55
C PRO A 156 7.96 -1.90 0.39
N ASP A 157 7.62 -1.45 -0.81
CA ASP A 157 7.70 -2.22 -2.05
C ASP A 157 8.56 -1.52 -3.10
N GLN A 158 8.01 -0.54 -3.82
CA GLN A 158 8.78 0.27 -4.77
C GLN A 158 9.15 1.61 -4.16
N MET A 159 10.44 1.93 -4.19
CA MET A 159 10.92 3.26 -3.83
C MET A 159 11.97 3.71 -4.84
N TYR A 160 11.74 4.85 -5.47
CA TYR A 160 12.70 5.43 -6.40
C TYR A 160 12.49 6.94 -6.55
N ALA A 161 13.50 7.62 -7.09
CA ALA A 161 13.42 8.99 -7.54
C ALA A 161 13.85 9.11 -9.00
N VAL A 162 13.18 9.95 -9.78
CA VAL A 162 13.59 10.37 -11.11
C VAL A 162 14.05 11.82 -11.01
N VAL A 163 15.35 12.02 -11.15
CA VAL A 163 16.01 13.31 -11.02
C VAL A 163 16.73 13.60 -12.33
N ARG A 164 16.40 14.72 -12.96
CA ARG A 164 16.94 15.11 -14.29
C ARG A 164 16.76 14.00 -15.33
N GLY A 165 15.59 13.37 -15.34
CA GLY A 165 15.26 12.27 -16.27
C GLY A 165 15.93 10.93 -15.95
N GLN A 166 16.78 10.84 -14.91
CA GLN A 166 17.45 9.61 -14.52
C GLN A 166 16.77 8.98 -13.30
N LYS A 167 16.46 7.68 -13.38
CA LYS A 167 15.83 6.90 -12.30
C LYS A 167 16.88 6.33 -11.33
N TYR A 168 16.65 6.52 -10.05
CA TYR A 168 17.48 6.07 -8.93
C TYR A 168 16.64 5.23 -7.97
N ALA A 169 17.01 3.98 -7.76
CA ALA A 169 16.36 3.13 -6.75
C ALA A 169 16.71 3.60 -5.33
N LEU A 170 15.72 3.60 -4.44
CA LEU A 170 15.89 3.89 -3.02
C LEU A 170 15.68 2.59 -2.22
N GLN A 171 16.41 2.41 -1.14
CA GLN A 171 16.29 1.21 -0.28
C GLN A 171 16.18 1.64 1.18
N VAL A 172 15.35 0.92 1.96
CA VAL A 172 15.41 1.04 3.42
C VAL A 172 16.70 0.38 3.87
N GLN A 173 17.53 1.11 4.60
CA GLN A 173 18.72 0.52 5.20
C GLN A 173 18.29 -0.46 6.27
N THR A 174 18.52 -1.75 6.05
CA THR A 174 18.47 -2.72 7.15
C THR A 174 19.68 -2.45 8.04
N PRO A 175 19.52 -2.29 9.36
CA PRO A 175 20.66 -2.22 10.26
C PRO A 175 21.57 -3.42 9.99
N LYS A 176 22.87 -3.20 9.80
CA LYS A 176 23.84 -4.31 9.77
C LYS A 176 23.59 -5.13 11.04
N SER A 177 23.30 -6.42 10.89
CA SER A 177 23.21 -7.31 12.03
C SER A 177 24.50 -7.17 12.84
N GLN A 178 24.44 -6.49 13.98
CA GLN A 178 25.40 -6.77 15.02
C GLN A 178 25.16 -8.23 15.36
N GLY A 179 26.15 -9.08 15.12
CA GLY A 179 26.04 -10.52 15.29
C GLY A 179 25.58 -10.83 16.71
N VAL A 180 24.28 -11.07 16.87
CA VAL A 180 23.77 -11.78 18.02
C VAL A 180 24.13 -13.23 17.72
N ALA A 181 25.23 -13.68 18.32
CA ALA A 181 25.56 -15.09 18.34
C ALA A 181 24.31 -15.83 18.82
N ALA A 182 23.81 -16.74 17.98
CA ALA A 182 22.79 -17.67 18.39
C ALA A 182 23.36 -18.46 19.57
N MET A 183 22.88 -18.18 20.78
CA MET A 183 23.12 -19.08 21.90
C MET A 183 22.25 -20.31 21.68
N VAL A 184 22.97 -21.43 21.55
CA VAL A 184 22.50 -22.82 21.46
C VAL A 184 21.70 -23.17 22.71
#